data_AF-S4RIX6-F1
#
_entry.id   AF-S4RIX6-F1
#
_cell.length_a   1.000
_cell.length_b   1.000
_cell.length_c   1.000
_cell.angle_alpha   90.00
_cell.angle_beta   90.00
_cell.angle_gamma   90.00
#
_symmetry.space_group_name_H-M   'P 1'
#
loop_
_entity.id
_entity.type
_entity.pdbx_description
1 polymer ?
#
loop_
_entity_poly.entity_id
_entity_poly.type
_entity_poly.pdbx_seq_one_letter_code
_entity_poly.pdbx_strand_id
1 'polypeptide(L)'
;MVPESTGPPNPNCKIMTFRPTLEEFHNFPRYVAYIESQGAHRAGLAKVIPPKEWKPRNNYDNIDDLVIPAPIQQVVTGQSGLFTQYNIQKKPMTVADYRRLANSDKHCTPRHQDYDDLERKYWKNLTFVAPIYGADICGSLYDEDVEDWNIGHLNTVLDVVEQDSGITIDGVNTPYLYFGMWKTTFAWHTEDMDLYSINYLHFGEPKSWYAIPPEHGKRLERLAKGKWGSILC
;
A
#
# COMPACT_ATOMS: atom_id res chain seq x y z
N MET A 1 -22.78 20.53 -31.50
CA MET A 1 -21.42 20.80 -31.01
C MET A 1 -21.46 20.66 -29.50
N VAL A 2 -20.89 19.57 -28.97
CA VAL A 2 -20.72 19.40 -27.51
C VAL A 2 -19.57 20.33 -27.11
N PRO A 3 -19.68 21.12 -26.03
CA PRO A 3 -18.56 21.96 -25.61
C PRO A 3 -17.38 21.05 -25.26
N GLU A 4 -16.25 21.24 -25.94
CA GLU A 4 -15.00 20.63 -25.51
C GLU A 4 -14.73 21.10 -24.08
N SER A 5 -14.63 20.14 -23.16
CA SER A 5 -14.21 20.38 -21.78
C SER A 5 -12.77 20.91 -21.81
N THR A 6 -12.60 22.23 -21.73
CA THR A 6 -11.30 22.92 -21.77
C THR A 6 -10.49 22.79 -20.47
N GLY A 7 -10.90 21.94 -19.53
CA GLY A 7 -10.21 21.72 -18.27
C GLY A 7 -9.26 20.52 -18.31
N PRO A 8 -8.21 20.49 -17.46
CA PRO A 8 -7.37 19.32 -17.30
C PRO A 8 -8.23 18.10 -16.87
N PRO A 9 -7.87 16.88 -17.31
CA PRO A 9 -8.58 15.67 -16.91
C PRO A 9 -8.59 15.53 -15.38
N ASN A 10 -9.63 14.89 -14.84
CA ASN A 10 -9.89 14.75 -13.40
C ASN A 10 -9.83 16.07 -12.59
N PRO A 11 -10.67 17.08 -12.91
CA PRO A 11 -10.62 18.41 -12.27
C PRO A 11 -10.83 18.40 -10.76
N ASN A 12 -11.48 17.36 -10.23
CA ASN A 12 -11.80 17.22 -8.80
C ASN A 12 -10.81 16.30 -8.05
N CYS A 13 -9.72 15.88 -8.70
CA CYS A 13 -8.66 15.05 -8.10
C CYS A 13 -9.21 13.79 -7.39
N LYS A 14 -10.22 13.14 -7.99
CA LYS A 14 -10.84 11.94 -7.43
C LYS A 14 -9.96 10.72 -7.72
N ILE A 15 -9.88 9.80 -6.78
CA ILE A 15 -9.26 8.48 -6.99
C ILE A 15 -10.02 7.76 -8.10
N MET A 16 -9.29 7.39 -9.15
CA MET A 16 -9.86 6.71 -10.33
C MET A 16 -9.65 5.20 -10.22
N THR A 17 -10.59 4.43 -10.79
CA THR A 17 -10.48 2.98 -10.91
C THR A 17 -10.45 2.57 -12.38
N PHE A 18 -9.45 1.78 -12.75
CA PHE A 18 -9.21 1.28 -14.11
C PHE A 18 -9.37 -0.24 -14.19
N ARG A 19 -9.73 -0.72 -15.38
CA ARG A 19 -9.99 -2.14 -15.68
C ARG A 19 -9.39 -2.49 -17.04
N PRO A 20 -8.07 -2.70 -17.13
CA PRO A 20 -7.41 -3.03 -18.38
C PRO A 20 -7.97 -4.31 -18.99
N THR A 21 -8.00 -4.35 -20.31
CA THR A 21 -8.02 -5.61 -21.07
C THR A 21 -6.69 -6.35 -20.89
N LEU A 22 -6.64 -7.64 -21.25
CA LEU A 22 -5.39 -8.41 -21.19
C LEU A 22 -4.29 -7.77 -22.05
N GLU A 23 -4.65 -7.28 -23.25
CA GLU A 23 -3.72 -6.59 -24.15
C GLU A 23 -3.14 -5.31 -23.53
N GLU A 24 -3.99 -4.50 -22.89
CA GLU A 24 -3.54 -3.29 -22.20
C GLU A 24 -2.69 -3.61 -20.96
N PHE A 25 -2.93 -4.76 -20.33
CA PHE A 25 -2.22 -5.19 -19.13
C PHE A 25 -0.79 -5.65 -19.41
N HIS A 26 -0.47 -6.11 -20.63
CA HIS A 26 0.87 -6.59 -20.97
C HIS A 26 1.98 -5.53 -20.85
N ASN A 27 1.67 -4.24 -20.99
CA ASN A 27 2.69 -3.19 -20.97
C ASN A 27 2.46 -2.21 -19.81
N PHE A 28 3.09 -2.49 -18.68
CA PHE A 28 2.97 -1.68 -17.47
C PHE A 28 3.32 -0.20 -17.69
N PRO A 29 4.49 0.19 -18.22
CA PRO A 29 4.83 1.61 -18.43
C PRO A 29 3.83 2.35 -19.33
N ARG A 30 3.38 1.71 -20.42
CA ARG A 30 2.37 2.28 -21.32
C ARG A 30 1.04 2.48 -20.61
N TYR A 31 0.63 1.53 -19.77
CA TYR A 31 -0.62 1.64 -19.04
C TYR A 31 -0.56 2.73 -17.95
N VAL A 32 0.58 2.89 -17.29
CA VAL A 32 0.82 4.01 -16.35
C VAL A 32 0.67 5.36 -17.08
N ALA A 33 1.33 5.52 -18.24
CA ALA A 33 1.18 6.74 -19.05
C ALA A 33 -0.28 6.97 -19.51
N TYR A 34 -1.01 5.90 -19.82
CA TYR A 34 -2.43 5.98 -20.14
C TYR A 34 -3.25 6.50 -18.96
N ILE A 35 -3.14 5.92 -17.75
CA ILE A 35 -3.94 6.39 -16.60
C ILE A 35 -3.56 7.83 -16.21
N GLU A 36 -2.31 8.23 -16.41
CA GLU A 36 -1.89 9.63 -16.24
C GLU A 36 -2.56 10.58 -17.24
N SER A 37 -2.68 10.17 -18.51
CA SER A 37 -3.40 10.94 -19.54
C SER A 37 -4.88 11.14 -19.19
N GLN A 38 -5.46 10.24 -18.39
CA GLN A 38 -6.82 10.35 -17.86
C GLN A 38 -6.91 11.18 -16.56
N GLY A 39 -5.78 11.70 -16.06
CA GLY A 39 -5.71 12.53 -14.86
C GLY A 39 -5.64 11.76 -13.53
N ALA A 40 -5.29 10.47 -13.53
CA ALA A 40 -5.26 9.65 -12.31
C ALA A 40 -4.25 10.17 -11.27
N HIS A 41 -3.06 10.59 -11.71
CA HIS A 41 -1.98 11.12 -10.87
C HIS A 41 -2.42 12.31 -10.00
N ARG A 42 -3.43 13.08 -10.43
CA ARG A 42 -3.93 14.24 -9.70
C ARG A 42 -4.52 13.89 -8.34
N ALA A 43 -5.03 12.68 -8.17
CA ALA A 43 -5.53 12.19 -6.89
C ALA A 43 -4.42 11.72 -5.94
N GLY A 44 -3.21 11.47 -6.46
CA GLY A 44 -2.11 10.83 -5.72
C GLY A 44 -2.28 9.33 -5.50
N LEU A 45 -3.39 8.73 -5.97
CA LEU A 45 -3.66 7.30 -5.88
C LEU A 45 -4.63 6.87 -6.98
N ALA A 46 -4.40 5.70 -7.55
CA ALA A 46 -5.29 5.06 -8.51
C ALA A 46 -5.47 3.58 -8.16
N LYS A 47 -6.65 3.02 -8.48
CA LYS A 47 -6.91 1.59 -8.35
C LYS A 47 -6.93 0.95 -9.74
N VAL A 48 -6.17 -0.11 -9.93
CA VAL A 48 -6.26 -0.94 -11.14
C VAL A 48 -6.80 -2.31 -10.73
N ILE A 49 -7.85 -2.76 -11.41
CA ILE A 49 -8.41 -4.10 -11.21
C ILE A 49 -7.97 -4.94 -12.41
N PRO A 50 -7.07 -5.92 -12.22
CA PRO A 50 -6.50 -6.69 -13.33
C PRO A 50 -7.57 -7.49 -14.08
N PRO A 51 -7.27 -7.95 -15.31
CA PRO A 51 -8.12 -8.89 -16.04
C PRO A 51 -8.45 -10.12 -15.18
N LYS A 52 -9.65 -10.69 -15.33
CA LYS A 52 -10.12 -11.79 -14.46
C LYS A 52 -9.33 -13.07 -14.63
N GLU A 53 -8.74 -13.23 -15.82
CA GLU A 53 -7.95 -14.37 -16.25
C GLU A 53 -6.53 -14.32 -15.67
N TRP A 54 -6.04 -13.12 -15.34
CA TRP A 54 -4.70 -12.93 -14.79
C TRP A 54 -4.66 -13.27 -13.29
N LYS A 55 -3.62 -13.99 -12.90
CA LYS A 55 -3.29 -14.26 -11.49
C LYS A 55 -1.77 -14.20 -11.33
N PRO A 56 -1.27 -13.60 -10.24
CA PRO A 56 0.17 -13.54 -9.98
C PRO A 56 0.72 -14.84 -9.39
N ARG A 57 -0.17 -15.74 -8.95
CA ARG A 57 0.17 -16.99 -8.29
C ARG A 57 -0.95 -18.01 -8.45
N ASN A 58 -0.58 -19.28 -8.56
CA ASN A 58 -1.54 -20.39 -8.62
C ASN A 58 -2.31 -20.61 -7.31
N ASN A 59 -1.60 -20.66 -6.17
CA ASN A 59 -2.18 -20.80 -4.83
C ASN A 59 -1.23 -20.24 -3.75
N TYR A 60 -1.74 -20.08 -2.53
CA TYR A 60 -1.01 -19.53 -1.39
C TYR A 60 -0.84 -20.55 -0.24
N ASP A 61 -0.98 -21.85 -0.51
CA ASP A 61 -0.99 -22.87 0.56
C ASP A 61 0.43 -23.15 1.11
N ASN A 62 1.46 -22.75 0.36
CA ASN A 62 2.86 -23.02 0.66
C ASN A 62 3.59 -21.88 1.39
N ILE A 63 2.87 -20.87 1.90
CA ILE A 63 3.48 -19.69 2.53
C ILE A 63 3.59 -19.78 4.05
N ASP A 64 3.01 -20.81 4.66
CA ASP A 64 2.88 -20.93 6.12
C ASP A 64 4.23 -20.96 6.84
N ASP A 65 5.24 -21.57 6.22
CA ASP A 65 6.61 -21.68 6.74
C ASP A 65 7.47 -20.43 6.49
N LEU A 66 6.98 -19.46 5.72
CA LEU A 66 7.71 -18.21 5.49
C LEU A 66 7.93 -17.49 6.82
N VAL A 67 9.15 -17.01 7.03
CA VAL A 67 9.55 -16.32 8.26
C VAL A 67 9.35 -14.83 8.10
N ILE A 68 8.66 -14.21 9.06
CA ILE A 68 8.64 -12.77 9.28
C ILE A 68 9.80 -12.47 10.24
N PRO A 69 10.92 -11.89 9.78
CA PRO A 69 12.14 -11.77 10.57
C PRO A 69 12.04 -10.70 11.66
N ALA A 70 11.37 -9.57 11.38
CA ALA A 70 11.29 -8.43 12.30
C ALA A 70 9.86 -7.87 12.40
N PRO A 71 8.88 -8.64 12.90
CA PRO A 71 7.53 -8.13 13.08
C PRO A 71 7.51 -6.96 14.07
N ILE A 72 6.75 -5.92 13.79
CA ILE A 72 6.69 -4.69 14.60
C ILE A 72 5.35 -4.57 15.32
N GLN A 73 5.37 -4.38 16.63
CA GLN A 73 4.19 -4.02 17.40
C GLN A 73 3.98 -2.50 17.32
N GLN A 74 2.82 -2.08 16.82
CA GLN A 74 2.51 -0.67 16.56
C GLN A 74 1.79 -0.05 17.75
N VAL A 75 2.55 0.66 18.58
CA VAL A 75 2.00 1.37 19.74
C VAL A 75 1.59 2.77 19.29
N VAL A 76 0.31 3.11 19.46
CA VAL A 76 -0.22 4.40 19.06
C VAL A 76 -0.59 5.23 20.28
N THR A 77 -0.14 6.48 20.32
CA THR A 77 -0.50 7.47 21.34
C THR A 77 -1.13 8.69 20.69
N GLY A 78 -2.00 9.39 21.41
CA GLY A 78 -2.68 10.58 20.90
C GLY A 78 -4.19 10.54 21.11
N GLN A 79 -4.88 11.58 20.62
CA GLN A 79 -6.31 11.77 20.81
C GLN A 79 -6.89 12.69 19.74
N SER A 80 -8.22 12.70 19.60
CA SER A 80 -8.95 13.62 18.71
C SER A 80 -8.46 13.60 17.25
N GLY A 81 -8.13 12.42 16.73
CA GLY A 81 -7.69 12.23 15.34
C GLY A 81 -6.22 12.55 15.06
N LEU A 82 -5.45 12.95 16.09
CA LEU A 82 -4.01 13.21 15.98
C LEU A 82 -3.25 12.18 16.80
N PHE A 83 -2.45 11.35 16.11
CA PHE A 83 -1.78 10.22 16.72
C PHE A 83 -0.32 10.14 16.28
N THR A 84 0.54 9.65 17.17
CA THR A 84 1.92 9.26 16.89
C THR A 84 2.04 7.74 17.05
N GLN A 85 2.66 7.08 16.08
CA GLN A 85 2.92 5.64 16.12
C GLN A 85 4.40 5.37 16.46
N TYR A 86 4.63 4.42 17.35
CA TYR A 86 5.94 3.89 17.70
C TYR A 86 5.99 2.40 17.37
N ASN A 87 7.08 1.97 16.75
CA ASN A 87 7.27 0.57 16.37
C ASN A 87 8.18 -0.12 17.40
N ILE A 88 7.69 -1.21 17.99
CA ILE A 88 8.46 -2.05 18.91
C ILE A 88 8.71 -3.39 18.20
N GLN A 89 9.95 -3.64 17.81
CA GLN A 89 10.32 -4.90 17.16
C GLN A 89 10.07 -6.10 18.09
N LYS A 90 9.53 -7.16 17.51
CA LYS A 90 9.22 -8.44 18.16
C LYS A 90 10.14 -9.52 17.60
N LYS A 91 10.13 -10.68 18.27
CA LYS A 91 10.89 -11.84 17.81
C LYS A 91 10.36 -12.34 16.46
N PRO A 92 11.22 -12.94 15.62
CA PRO A 92 10.78 -13.59 14.39
C PRO A 92 9.65 -14.58 14.63
N MET A 93 8.76 -14.73 13.65
CA MET A 93 7.68 -15.72 13.69
C MET A 93 7.33 -16.17 12.27
N THR A 94 6.72 -17.35 12.14
CA THR A 94 6.24 -17.83 10.83
C THR A 94 4.95 -17.10 10.41
N VAL A 95 4.62 -17.14 9.12
CA VAL A 95 3.31 -16.67 8.63
C VAL A 95 2.17 -17.47 9.26
N ALA A 96 2.35 -18.78 9.49
CA ALA A 96 1.38 -19.60 10.22
C ALA A 96 1.13 -19.08 11.65
N ASP A 97 2.19 -18.76 12.40
CA ASP A 97 2.08 -18.15 13.74
C ASP A 97 1.40 -16.78 13.69
N TYR A 98 1.79 -15.95 12.73
CA TYR A 98 1.20 -14.63 12.52
C TYR A 98 -0.30 -14.73 12.22
N ARG A 99 -0.71 -15.65 11.34
CA ARG A 99 -2.12 -15.89 11.00
C ARG A 99 -2.92 -16.36 12.22
N ARG A 100 -2.36 -17.25 13.06
CA ARG A 100 -3.00 -17.65 14.32
C ARG A 100 -3.17 -16.47 15.27
N LEU A 101 -2.16 -15.60 15.37
CA LEU A 101 -2.24 -14.39 16.19
C LEU A 101 -3.30 -13.42 15.67
N ALA A 102 -3.29 -13.12 14.37
CA ALA A 102 -4.22 -12.21 13.71
C ALA A 102 -5.70 -12.62 13.89
N ASN A 103 -5.96 -13.94 13.93
CA ASN A 103 -7.30 -14.50 14.10
C ASN A 103 -7.68 -14.82 15.56
N SER A 104 -6.81 -14.51 16.53
CA SER A 104 -7.14 -14.68 17.95
C SER A 104 -8.21 -13.68 18.40
N ASP A 105 -9.01 -14.01 19.42
CA ASP A 105 -10.04 -13.12 19.98
C ASP A 105 -9.53 -11.72 20.36
N LYS A 106 -8.23 -11.61 20.65
CA LYS A 106 -7.58 -10.35 21.01
C LYS A 106 -7.32 -9.43 19.80
N HIS A 107 -7.01 -10.01 18.65
CA HIS A 107 -6.53 -9.27 17.48
C HIS A 107 -7.43 -9.40 16.26
N CYS A 108 -8.45 -10.27 16.28
CA CYS A 108 -9.37 -10.44 15.17
C CYS A 108 -10.14 -9.16 14.85
N THR A 109 -10.55 -9.03 13.60
CA THR A 109 -11.43 -7.95 13.15
C THR A 109 -12.74 -7.97 13.95
N PRO A 110 -13.16 -6.86 14.55
CA PRO A 110 -14.40 -6.80 15.31
C PRO A 110 -15.59 -6.97 14.37
N ARG A 111 -16.69 -7.53 14.88
CA ARG A 111 -17.97 -7.54 14.15
C ARG A 111 -18.35 -6.11 13.77
N HIS A 112 -18.77 -5.90 12.53
CA HIS A 112 -19.15 -4.61 11.98
C HIS A 112 -20.28 -4.79 10.96
N GLN A 113 -21.07 -3.73 10.74
CA GLN A 113 -22.21 -3.77 9.82
C GLN A 113 -21.79 -3.46 8.38
N ASP A 114 -20.94 -2.46 8.23
CA ASP A 114 -20.47 -1.94 6.96
C ASP A 114 -19.06 -1.35 7.12
N TYR A 115 -18.51 -0.83 6.02
CA TYR A 115 -17.20 -0.18 6.01
C TYR A 115 -17.16 1.02 6.97
N ASP A 116 -18.19 1.86 6.97
CA ASP A 116 -18.20 3.08 7.78
C ASP A 116 -18.18 2.76 9.29
N ASP A 117 -18.87 1.69 9.71
CA ASP A 117 -18.79 1.18 11.08
C ASP A 117 -17.41 0.64 11.42
N LEU A 118 -16.76 -0.06 10.49
CA LEU A 118 -15.39 -0.54 10.68
C LEU A 118 -14.38 0.61 10.77
N GLU A 119 -14.50 1.62 9.90
CA GLU A 119 -13.66 2.83 9.90
C GLU A 119 -13.83 3.63 11.20
N ARG A 120 -15.07 3.82 11.66
CA ARG A 120 -15.35 4.45 12.98
C ARG A 120 -14.71 3.66 14.12
N LYS A 121 -14.79 2.33 14.10
CA LYS A 121 -14.16 1.45 15.11
C LYS A 121 -12.64 1.53 15.07
N TYR A 122 -12.04 1.65 13.88
CA TYR A 122 -10.61 1.83 13.72
C TYR A 122 -10.16 3.12 14.41
N TRP A 123 -10.72 4.27 14.03
CA TRP A 123 -10.30 5.58 14.59
C TRP A 123 -10.61 5.71 16.08
N LYS A 124 -11.73 5.15 16.54
CA LYS A 124 -12.10 5.17 17.97
C LYS A 124 -11.16 4.33 18.84
N ASN A 125 -10.67 3.21 18.33
CA ASN A 125 -9.94 2.23 19.13
C ASN A 125 -8.45 2.12 18.79
N LEU A 126 -7.91 3.02 17.97
CA LEU A 126 -6.54 2.93 17.45
C LEU A 126 -5.47 2.75 18.55
N THR A 127 -5.64 3.43 19.69
CA THR A 127 -4.72 3.40 20.84
C THR A 127 -4.86 2.15 21.74
N PHE A 128 -5.95 1.39 21.62
CA PHE A 128 -6.21 0.20 22.45
C PHE A 128 -5.77 -1.07 21.73
N VAL A 129 -5.04 -1.97 22.40
CA VAL A 129 -4.54 -3.21 21.81
C VAL A 129 -3.66 -2.91 20.58
N ALA A 130 -2.37 -2.71 20.82
CA ALA A 130 -1.37 -2.50 19.77
C ALA A 130 -1.30 -3.75 18.86
N PRO A 131 -1.56 -3.61 17.55
CA PRO A 131 -1.45 -4.71 16.60
C PRO A 131 0.01 -5.03 16.31
N ILE A 132 0.27 -6.18 15.67
CA ILE A 132 1.59 -6.55 15.16
C ILE A 132 1.54 -6.53 13.64
N TYR A 133 2.50 -5.88 12.99
CA TYR A 133 2.60 -5.79 11.54
C TYR A 133 3.87 -6.51 11.07
N GLY A 134 3.72 -7.47 10.14
CA GLY A 134 4.85 -8.09 9.45
C GLY A 134 5.19 -7.27 8.23
N ALA A 135 5.93 -6.17 8.42
CA ALA A 135 6.27 -5.22 7.36
C ALA A 135 7.69 -5.43 6.83
N ASP A 136 7.94 -4.91 5.63
CA ASP A 136 9.28 -4.72 5.04
C ASP A 136 10.07 -6.02 4.91
N ILE A 137 9.39 -7.09 4.48
CA ILE A 137 9.99 -8.40 4.28
C ILE A 137 10.43 -8.49 2.81
N CYS A 138 11.75 -8.51 2.55
CA CYS A 138 12.25 -8.68 1.18
C CYS A 138 11.72 -9.98 0.57
N GLY A 139 11.10 -9.89 -0.60
CA GLY A 139 10.62 -11.05 -1.34
C GLY A 139 9.40 -10.77 -2.22
N SER A 140 9.06 -11.75 -3.04
CA SER A 140 7.88 -11.72 -3.90
C SER A 140 7.06 -13.01 -3.72
N LEU A 141 5.74 -12.89 -3.84
CA LEU A 141 4.83 -14.03 -3.94
C LEU A 141 4.36 -14.28 -5.38
N TYR A 142 4.97 -13.64 -6.37
CA TYR A 142 4.67 -13.94 -7.78
C TYR A 142 5.28 -15.29 -8.17
N ASP A 143 4.59 -16.06 -9.02
CA ASP A 143 5.18 -17.23 -9.67
C ASP A 143 6.18 -16.75 -10.76
N GLU A 144 7.22 -17.55 -11.03
CA GLU A 144 8.34 -17.17 -11.92
C GLU A 144 7.91 -16.95 -13.38
N ASP A 145 6.83 -17.58 -13.82
CA ASP A 145 6.27 -17.50 -15.16
C ASP A 145 5.34 -16.30 -15.38
N VAL A 146 5.13 -15.47 -14.36
CA VAL A 146 4.29 -14.26 -14.47
C VAL A 146 5.12 -13.09 -14.98
N GLU A 147 4.89 -12.73 -16.25
CA GLU A 147 5.55 -11.58 -16.90
C GLU A 147 4.76 -10.27 -16.68
N ASP A 148 3.43 -10.34 -16.71
CA ASP A 148 2.57 -9.15 -16.64
C ASP A 148 2.46 -8.60 -15.22
N TRP A 149 2.84 -7.34 -15.03
CA TRP A 149 2.72 -6.60 -13.76
C TRP A 149 3.34 -7.35 -12.57
N ASN A 150 4.45 -8.02 -12.81
CA ASN A 150 5.26 -8.62 -11.77
C ASN A 150 6.02 -7.54 -11.00
N ILE A 151 5.71 -7.34 -9.72
CA ILE A 151 6.34 -6.26 -8.91
C ILE A 151 7.86 -6.49 -8.78
N GLY A 152 8.33 -7.73 -8.89
CA GLY A 152 9.77 -7.99 -8.94
C GLY A 152 10.45 -7.55 -10.24
N HIS A 153 9.68 -7.40 -11.33
CA HIS A 153 10.17 -7.11 -12.68
C HIS A 153 9.14 -6.26 -13.46
N LEU A 154 9.05 -4.97 -13.14
CA LEU A 154 8.07 -4.07 -13.75
C LEU A 154 8.50 -3.53 -15.12
N ASN A 155 9.75 -3.81 -15.52
CA ASN A 155 10.39 -3.32 -16.74
C ASN A 155 10.37 -1.78 -16.83
N THR A 156 10.72 -1.13 -15.72
CA THR A 156 10.80 0.34 -15.65
C THR A 156 12.23 0.84 -15.76
N VAL A 157 12.42 2.16 -15.83
CA VAL A 157 13.75 2.77 -15.74
C VAL A 157 14.47 2.40 -14.43
N LEU A 158 13.76 2.11 -13.35
CA LEU A 158 14.38 1.71 -12.08
C LEU A 158 15.11 0.35 -12.21
N ASP A 159 14.57 -0.57 -13.02
CA ASP A 159 15.18 -1.86 -13.32
C ASP A 159 16.48 -1.66 -14.14
N VAL A 160 16.50 -0.66 -15.03
CA VAL A 160 17.70 -0.29 -15.82
C VAL A 160 18.78 0.30 -14.92
N VAL A 161 18.41 1.11 -13.91
CA VAL A 161 19.37 1.65 -12.94
C VAL A 161 20.07 0.52 -12.17
N GLU A 162 19.33 -0.51 -11.76
CA GLU A 162 19.95 -1.69 -11.13
C GLU A 162 20.92 -2.41 -12.07
N GLN A 163 20.51 -2.65 -13.32
CA GLN A 163 21.33 -3.34 -14.31
C GLN A 163 22.60 -2.59 -14.69
N ASP A 164 22.52 -1.26 -14.86
CA ASP A 164 23.64 -0.44 -15.34
C ASP A 164 24.59 0.01 -14.20
N SER A 165 24.06 0.21 -12.98
CA SER A 165 24.85 0.73 -11.85
C SER A 165 25.22 -0.34 -10.82
N GLY A 166 24.56 -1.50 -10.83
CA GLY A 166 24.76 -2.57 -9.84
C GLY A 166 24.30 -2.21 -8.43
N ILE A 167 23.49 -1.17 -8.27
CA ILE A 167 22.99 -0.69 -6.96
C ILE A 167 21.61 -1.29 -6.69
N THR A 168 21.52 -2.14 -5.67
CA THR A 168 20.26 -2.66 -5.12
C THR A 168 19.88 -1.83 -3.87
N ILE A 169 18.66 -1.30 -3.85
CA ILE A 169 18.09 -0.53 -2.75
C ILE A 169 16.82 -1.23 -2.28
N ASP A 170 16.89 -1.84 -1.10
CA ASP A 170 15.79 -2.65 -0.56
C ASP A 170 14.48 -1.85 -0.46
N GLY A 171 13.42 -2.34 -1.10
CA GLY A 171 12.11 -1.68 -1.14
C GLY A 171 11.90 -0.64 -2.22
N VAL A 172 12.97 -0.24 -2.93
CA VAL A 172 12.91 0.72 -4.04
C VAL A 172 13.01 -0.01 -5.37
N ASN A 173 13.95 -0.94 -5.50
CA ASN A 173 14.05 -1.83 -6.67
C ASN A 173 13.91 -3.33 -6.31
N THR A 174 13.65 -3.65 -5.03
CA THR A 174 13.26 -5.01 -4.61
C THR A 174 11.89 -4.99 -3.95
N PRO A 175 11.03 -6.00 -4.20
CA PRO A 175 9.69 -6.04 -3.63
C PRO A 175 9.72 -6.32 -2.13
N TYR A 176 8.79 -5.68 -1.41
CA TYR A 176 8.46 -5.98 -0.03
C TYR A 176 7.11 -6.69 0.12
N LEU A 177 7.08 -7.69 1.00
CA LEU A 177 5.87 -8.33 1.48
C LEU A 177 5.40 -7.69 2.79
N TYR A 178 4.08 -7.59 2.92
CA TYR A 178 3.41 -7.05 4.09
C TYR A 178 2.32 -7.99 4.58
N PHE A 179 2.48 -8.55 5.78
CA PHE A 179 1.47 -9.33 6.48
C PHE A 179 0.76 -8.43 7.49
N GLY A 180 -0.52 -8.15 7.23
CA GLY A 180 -1.37 -7.29 8.05
C GLY A 180 -2.35 -8.05 8.93
N MET A 181 -2.79 -7.39 9.99
CA MET A 181 -3.91 -7.81 10.83
C MET A 181 -4.81 -6.60 11.12
N TRP A 182 -5.93 -6.81 11.80
CA TRP A 182 -6.80 -5.71 12.19
C TRP A 182 -6.00 -4.60 12.90
N LYS A 183 -6.23 -3.35 12.46
CA LYS A 183 -5.56 -2.10 12.89
C LYS A 183 -4.10 -1.90 12.51
N THR A 184 -3.44 -2.82 11.81
CA THR A 184 -2.08 -2.50 11.32
C THR A 184 -2.13 -1.30 10.39
N THR A 185 -1.23 -0.34 10.59
CA THR A 185 -1.31 1.01 10.03
C THR A 185 -0.01 1.41 9.36
N PHE A 186 -0.11 2.12 8.23
CA PHE A 186 0.99 2.90 7.66
C PHE A 186 0.67 4.38 7.85
N ALA A 187 1.63 5.15 8.35
CA ALA A 187 1.43 6.56 8.65
C ALA A 187 1.38 7.40 7.36
N TRP A 188 1.02 8.68 7.47
CA TRP A 188 1.12 9.63 6.37
C TRP A 188 2.57 9.76 5.91
N HIS A 189 2.84 9.47 4.63
CA HIS A 189 4.14 9.60 3.99
C HIS A 189 3.98 9.82 2.48
N THR A 190 5.05 10.28 1.83
CA THR A 190 5.31 10.05 0.40
C THR A 190 6.39 8.97 0.28
N GLU A 191 6.52 8.35 -0.89
CA GLU A 191 7.58 7.39 -1.14
C GLU A 191 8.96 8.06 -1.12
N ASP A 192 10.02 7.28 -0.91
CA ASP A 192 11.38 7.79 -0.99
C ASP A 192 11.65 8.43 -2.35
N MET A 193 12.29 9.60 -2.33
CA MET A 193 12.55 10.43 -3.51
C MET A 193 11.28 10.86 -4.28
N ASP A 194 10.12 10.83 -3.63
CA ASP A 194 8.80 11.08 -4.23
C ASP A 194 8.52 10.20 -5.47
N LEU A 195 9.03 8.96 -5.44
CA LEU A 195 8.80 7.97 -6.51
C LEU A 195 7.34 7.47 -6.53
N TYR A 196 7.00 6.79 -7.61
CA TYR A 196 5.77 5.98 -7.66
C TYR A 196 5.95 4.70 -6.85
N SER A 197 4.87 4.25 -6.19
CA SER A 197 4.77 2.90 -5.63
C SER A 197 3.62 2.12 -6.28
N ILE A 198 3.77 0.80 -6.29
CA ILE A 198 2.72 -0.15 -6.67
C ILE A 198 2.46 -1.11 -5.51
N ASN A 199 1.18 -1.36 -5.22
CA ASN A 199 0.77 -2.29 -4.18
C ASN A 199 -0.22 -3.31 -4.74
N TYR A 200 0.08 -4.60 -4.53
CA TYR A 200 -0.82 -5.69 -4.85
C TYR A 200 -1.26 -6.43 -3.59
N LEU A 201 -2.58 -6.55 -3.39
CA LEU A 201 -3.16 -7.33 -2.29
C LEU A 201 -3.32 -8.78 -2.73
N HIS A 202 -2.36 -9.63 -2.36
CA HIS A 202 -2.33 -11.04 -2.74
C HIS A 202 -3.56 -11.84 -2.27
N PHE A 203 -3.93 -11.72 -1.00
CA PHE A 203 -5.09 -12.38 -0.40
C PHE A 203 -5.43 -11.72 0.95
N GLY A 204 -6.55 -12.17 1.56
CA GLY A 204 -6.96 -11.76 2.90
C GLY A 204 -7.95 -10.60 2.91
N GLU A 205 -7.99 -9.89 4.04
CA GLU A 205 -8.93 -8.81 4.29
C GLU A 205 -8.54 -7.49 3.58
N PRO A 206 -9.49 -6.58 3.33
CA PRO A 206 -9.22 -5.33 2.62
C PRO A 206 -8.21 -4.40 3.31
N LYS A 207 -7.47 -3.64 2.50
CA LYS A 207 -6.63 -2.51 2.91
C LYS A 207 -7.31 -1.20 2.53
N SER A 208 -7.44 -0.29 3.50
CA SER A 208 -8.07 1.03 3.29
C SER A 208 -6.99 2.10 3.11
N TRP A 209 -7.21 3.04 2.19
CA TRP A 209 -6.24 4.07 1.82
C TRP A 209 -6.86 5.45 1.95
N TYR A 210 -6.07 6.39 2.48
CA TYR A 210 -6.34 7.82 2.38
C TYR A 210 -5.27 8.45 1.50
N ALA A 211 -5.68 9.32 0.58
CA ALA A 211 -4.76 10.02 -0.30
C ALA A 211 -5.07 11.52 -0.28
N ILE A 212 -4.01 12.32 -0.34
CA ILE A 212 -4.11 13.77 -0.53
C ILE A 212 -3.59 14.06 -1.94
N PRO A 213 -4.35 14.80 -2.77
CA PRO A 213 -3.86 15.26 -4.07
C PRO A 213 -2.47 15.87 -3.96
N PRO A 214 -1.50 15.55 -4.83
CA PRO A 214 -0.14 16.10 -4.77
C PRO A 214 -0.14 17.64 -4.77
N GLU A 215 -1.07 18.27 -5.51
CA GLU A 215 -1.31 19.71 -5.52
C GLU A 215 -1.70 20.31 -4.15
N HIS A 216 -2.01 19.48 -3.16
CA HIS A 216 -2.36 19.87 -1.80
C HIS A 216 -1.37 19.34 -0.73
N GLY A 217 -0.30 18.62 -1.11
CA GLY A 217 0.67 18.05 -0.16
C GLY A 217 1.26 19.07 0.81
N LYS A 218 1.65 20.26 0.31
CA LYS A 218 2.16 21.36 1.16
C LYS A 218 1.17 21.90 2.19
N ARG A 219 -0.13 21.64 2.04
CA ARG A 219 -1.13 21.99 3.07
C ARG A 219 -1.11 20.98 4.22
N LEU A 220 -0.98 19.69 3.91
CA LEU A 220 -0.82 18.64 4.91
C LEU A 220 0.49 18.84 5.69
N GLU A 221 1.61 19.11 5.01
CA GLU A 221 2.90 19.39 5.67
C GLU A 221 2.79 20.55 6.66
N ARG A 222 2.13 21.66 6.27
CA ARG A 222 1.92 22.81 7.16
C ARG A 222 1.04 22.46 8.36
N LEU A 223 0.00 21.67 8.15
CA LEU A 223 -0.85 21.18 9.24
C LEU A 223 -0.03 20.31 10.21
N ALA A 224 0.75 19.37 9.69
CA ALA A 224 1.59 18.49 10.49
C ALA A 224 2.64 19.28 11.32
N LYS A 225 3.36 20.22 10.69
CA LYS A 225 4.30 21.12 11.38
C LYS A 225 3.64 21.92 12.50
N GLY A 226 2.40 22.39 12.28
CA GLY A 226 1.65 23.12 13.31
C GLY A 226 1.19 22.26 14.49
N LYS A 227 1.07 20.93 14.32
CA LYS A 227 0.60 20.00 15.36
C LYS A 227 1.73 19.30 16.12
N TRP A 228 2.83 18.96 15.44
CA TRP A 228 3.98 18.26 16.02
C TRP A 228 5.24 19.13 16.17
N GLY A 229 5.18 20.41 15.81
CA GLY A 229 6.34 21.31 15.86
C GLY A 229 7.43 20.94 14.85
N SER A 230 8.68 21.32 15.11
CA SER A 230 9.86 21.03 14.26
C SER A 230 10.37 19.59 14.37
N ILE A 231 9.58 18.65 14.91
CA ILE A 231 9.99 17.26 15.18
C ILE A 231 9.85 16.36 13.93
N LEU A 232 9.32 16.87 12.82
CA LEU A 232 9.13 16.12 11.59
C LEU A 232 9.93 16.76 10.44
N CYS A 233 11.21 16.37 10.34
CA CYS A 233 12.02 16.37 9.12
C CYS A 233 12.84 15.08 9.15
#